data_AF-A0A945A969-F1
#
_entry.id   AF-A0A945A969-F1
#
_cell.length_a   1.000
_cell.length_b   1.000
_cell.length_c   1.000
_cell.angle_alpha   90.00
_cell.angle_beta   90.00
_cell.angle_gamma   90.00
#
_symmetry.space_group_name_H-M   'P 1'
#
loop_
_entity.id
_entity.type
_entity.pdbx_description
1 polymer ?
#
loop_
_entity_poly.entity_id
_entity_poly.type
_entity_poly.pdbx_seq_one_letter_code
_entity_poly.pdbx_strand_id
1 'polypeptide(L)'
;MLVEQYPKEKLQEILENDWHPYPTATERDGWDSLPDGIRQAYIARGEQSLSFAWPSLTATSFLDHVRTGTRTRYQAERNQRRNALANLLLFSMSQQKKYRW
;
A
#
# COMPACT_ATOMS: atom_id res chain seq x y z
N MET A 1 -7.77 21.64 -22.45
CA MET A 1 -8.01 20.63 -21.39
C MET A 1 -7.04 19.45 -21.56
N LEU A 2 -6.70 18.70 -20.50
CA LEU A 2 -5.76 17.54 -20.58
C LEU A 2 -6.16 16.50 -21.64
N VAL A 3 -7.47 16.32 -21.86
CA VAL A 3 -8.03 15.40 -22.87
C VAL A 3 -7.69 15.81 -24.30
N GLU A 4 -7.49 17.11 -24.57
CA GLU A 4 -7.08 17.62 -25.88
C GLU A 4 -5.56 17.44 -26.11
N GLN A 5 -4.77 17.38 -25.04
CA GLN A 5 -3.30 17.24 -25.11
C GLN A 5 -2.85 15.77 -25.18
N TYR A 6 -3.69 14.85 -24.72
CA TYR A 6 -3.43 13.41 -24.66
C TYR A 6 -4.65 12.61 -25.15
N PRO A 7 -4.91 12.59 -26.47
CA PRO A 7 -5.90 11.71 -27.07
C PRO A 7 -5.49 10.23 -26.89
N LYS A 8 -6.46 9.32 -26.99
CA LYS A 8 -6.28 7.89 -26.69
C LYS A 8 -5.14 7.24 -27.49
N GLU A 9 -5.00 7.64 -28.75
CA GLU A 9 -3.99 7.15 -29.68
C GLU A 9 -2.58 7.52 -29.20
N LYS A 10 -2.42 8.75 -28.70
CA LYS A 10 -1.15 9.24 -28.12
C LYS A 10 -0.87 8.58 -26.76
N LEU A 11 -1.91 8.27 -25.98
CA LEU A 11 -1.74 7.54 -24.73
C LEU A 11 -1.29 6.10 -24.98
N GLN A 12 -1.76 5.44 -26.03
CA GLN A 12 -1.31 4.10 -26.41
C GLN A 12 0.16 4.06 -26.84
N GLU A 13 0.69 5.15 -27.39
CA GLU A 13 2.10 5.28 -27.73
C GLU A 13 2.98 5.52 -26.50
N ILE A 14 2.49 6.31 -25.53
CA ILE A 14 3.27 6.70 -24.34
C ILE A 14 3.21 5.63 -23.24
N LEU A 15 2.10 4.91 -23.12
CA LEU A 15 1.91 3.92 -22.07
C LEU A 15 2.61 2.62 -22.43
N GLU A 16 3.45 2.15 -21.52
CA GLU A 16 4.08 0.85 -21.63
C GLU A 16 3.04 -0.26 -21.41
N ASN A 17 2.94 -1.19 -22.36
CA ASN A 17 1.95 -2.27 -22.30
C ASN A 17 2.25 -3.29 -21.20
N ASP A 18 3.53 -3.47 -20.85
CA ASP A 18 4.00 -4.45 -19.85
C ASP A 18 4.47 -3.75 -18.57
N TRP A 19 3.60 -2.92 -17.99
CA TRP A 19 3.87 -2.18 -16.76
C TRP A 19 4.04 -3.11 -15.55
N HIS A 20 5.30 -3.37 -15.17
CA HIS A 20 5.66 -4.26 -14.05
C HIS A 20 6.64 -3.60 -13.05
N PRO A 21 6.22 -2.54 -12.34
CA PRO A 21 7.12 -1.74 -11.50
C PRO A 21 7.55 -2.43 -10.20
N TYR A 22 6.82 -3.45 -9.75
CA TYR A 22 7.08 -4.14 -8.49
C TYR A 22 6.91 -5.64 -8.67
N PRO A 23 7.74 -6.46 -8.01
CA PRO A 23 7.57 -7.90 -8.02
C PRO A 23 6.23 -8.29 -7.36
N THR A 24 5.55 -9.23 -7.98
CA THR A 24 4.40 -9.94 -7.44
C THR A 24 4.79 -10.79 -6.24
N ALA A 25 3.80 -11.36 -5.55
CA ALA A 25 4.07 -12.19 -4.38
C ALA A 25 4.87 -13.47 -4.72
N THR A 26 4.74 -13.96 -5.94
CA THR A 26 5.42 -15.16 -6.45
C THR A 26 6.83 -14.90 -6.97
N GLU A 27 7.15 -13.65 -7.35
CA GLU A 27 8.44 -13.27 -7.91
C GLU A 27 9.47 -13.04 -6.80
N ARG A 28 10.06 -14.14 -6.33
CA ARG A 28 10.96 -14.13 -5.19
C ARG A 28 12.26 -13.36 -5.44
N ASP A 29 12.81 -13.42 -6.65
CA ASP A 29 14.08 -12.76 -7.00
C ASP A 29 14.01 -11.24 -6.78
N GLY A 30 12.86 -10.62 -7.07
CA GLY A 30 12.64 -9.20 -6.82
C GLY A 30 12.62 -8.84 -5.33
N TRP A 31 12.04 -9.70 -4.48
CA TRP A 31 12.04 -9.50 -3.03
C TRP A 31 13.37 -9.89 -2.37
N ASP A 32 14.08 -10.85 -2.95
CA ASP A 32 15.33 -11.39 -2.41
C ASP A 32 16.52 -10.50 -2.75
N SER A 33 16.46 -9.75 -3.86
CA SER A 33 17.45 -8.73 -4.24
C SER A 33 17.41 -7.44 -3.42
N LEU A 34 16.43 -7.27 -2.52
CA LEU A 34 16.36 -6.10 -1.64
C LEU A 34 17.58 -6.04 -0.70
N PRO A 35 18.24 -4.87 -0.55
CA PRO A 35 19.33 -4.69 0.40
C PRO A 35 18.90 -5.03 1.84
N ASP A 36 19.79 -5.67 2.60
CA ASP A 36 19.47 -6.18 3.94
C ASP A 36 18.96 -5.09 4.90
N GLY A 37 19.51 -3.88 4.85
CA GLY A 37 19.04 -2.77 5.68
C GLY A 37 17.58 -2.38 5.41
N ILE A 38 17.15 -2.44 4.14
CA ILE A 38 15.76 -2.16 3.75
C ILE A 38 14.85 -3.31 4.18
N ARG A 39 15.28 -4.56 3.97
CA ARG A 39 14.55 -5.74 4.43
C ARG A 39 14.32 -5.69 5.94
N GLN A 40 15.36 -5.42 6.71
CA GLN A 40 15.28 -5.33 8.17
C GLN A 40 14.35 -4.18 8.62
N ALA A 41 14.37 -3.04 7.93
CA ALA A 41 13.45 -1.94 8.22
C ALA A 41 11.97 -2.34 8.01
N TYR A 42 11.66 -3.09 6.95
CA TYR A 42 10.30 -3.61 6.75
C TYR A 42 9.92 -4.69 7.76
N ILE A 43 10.89 -5.52 8.16
CA ILE A 43 10.67 -6.50 9.22
C ILE A 43 10.28 -5.80 10.53
N ALA A 44 11.09 -4.83 10.98
CA ALA A 44 10.84 -4.08 12.21
C ALA A 44 9.50 -3.31 12.18
N ARG A 45 9.16 -2.67 11.05
CA ARG A 45 7.85 -1.99 10.88
C ARG A 45 6.67 -2.96 10.92
N GLY A 46 6.84 -4.15 10.34
CA GLY A 46 5.86 -5.22 10.41
C GLY A 46 5.62 -5.71 11.82
N GLU A 47 6.70 -5.97 12.57
CA GLU A 47 6.64 -6.41 13.96
C GLU A 47 5.90 -5.41 14.85
N GLN A 48 6.18 -4.11 14.69
CA GLN A 48 5.41 -3.05 15.36
C GLN A 48 3.92 -3.09 14.98
N SER A 49 3.63 -3.34 13.70
CA SER A 49 2.26 -3.39 13.17
C SER A 49 1.50 -4.66 13.53
N LEU A 50 2.15 -5.73 14.02
CA LEU A 50 1.47 -6.95 14.50
C LEU A 50 0.57 -6.67 15.71
N SER A 51 0.97 -5.69 16.53
CA SER A 51 0.20 -5.24 17.70
C SER A 51 -0.86 -4.19 17.37
N PHE A 52 -1.04 -3.83 16.09
CA PHE A 52 -1.95 -2.77 15.69
C PHE A 52 -3.42 -3.14 15.99
N ALA A 53 -4.07 -2.33 16.83
CA ALA A 53 -5.50 -2.43 17.05
C ALA A 53 -6.23 -1.91 15.80
N TRP A 54 -7.19 -2.67 15.29
CA TRP A 54 -7.94 -2.32 14.08
C TRP A 54 -9.22 -1.55 14.44
N PRO A 55 -9.22 -0.21 14.42
CA PRO A 55 -10.41 0.56 14.76
C PRO A 55 -11.52 0.37 13.72
N SER A 56 -12.76 0.30 14.21
CA SER A 56 -13.95 0.29 13.36
C SER A 56 -14.14 1.67 12.71
N LEU A 57 -14.26 1.68 11.38
CA LEU A 57 -14.65 2.88 10.63
C LEU A 57 -16.18 2.98 10.65
N THR A 58 -16.71 3.79 11.56
CA THR A 58 -18.16 3.90 11.75
C THR A 58 -18.80 4.74 10.64
N ALA A 59 -20.02 4.40 10.24
CA ALA A 59 -20.81 5.23 9.31
C ALA A 59 -20.98 6.66 9.82
N THR A 60 -21.09 6.84 11.14
CA THR A 60 -21.16 8.17 11.79
C THR A 60 -19.91 9.00 11.51
N SER A 61 -18.71 8.42 11.64
CA SER A 61 -17.45 9.13 11.35
C SER A 61 -17.33 9.56 9.88
N PHE A 62 -17.93 8.80 8.96
CA PHE A 62 -18.01 9.16 7.55
C PHE A 62 -18.98 10.33 7.32
N LEU A 63 -20.16 10.28 7.95
CA LEU A 63 -21.19 11.31 7.83
C LEU A 63 -20.83 12.62 8.55
N ASP A 64 -19.88 12.61 9.49
CA ASP A 64 -19.38 13.82 10.13
C ASP A 64 -18.82 14.83 9.13
N HIS A 65 -18.26 14.37 8.01
CA HIS A 65 -17.82 15.29 6.96
C HIS A 65 -18.98 16.09 6.38
N VAL A 66 -20.13 15.44 6.16
CA VAL A 66 -21.34 16.10 5.65
C VAL A 66 -21.85 17.16 6.63
N ARG A 67 -21.65 16.95 7.93
CA ARG A 67 -22.14 17.83 9.00
C ARG A 67 -21.18 18.96 9.36
N THR A 68 -19.87 18.70 9.33
CA THR A 68 -18.83 19.61 9.87
C THR A 68 -17.87 20.14 8.80
N GLY A 69 -18.02 19.70 7.55
CA GLY A 69 -17.13 20.06 6.44
C GLY A 69 -15.75 19.38 6.49
N THR A 70 -15.41 18.64 7.56
CA THR A 70 -14.04 18.14 7.77
C THR A 70 -13.95 16.62 7.61
N ARG A 71 -13.05 16.16 6.72
CA ARG A 71 -12.80 14.71 6.47
C ARG A 71 -11.70 14.10 7.31
N THR A 72 -10.98 14.93 8.06
CA THR A 72 -9.70 14.59 8.68
C THR A 72 -9.79 13.40 9.62
N ARG A 73 -10.85 13.29 10.43
CA ARG A 73 -11.03 12.20 11.40
C ARG A 73 -11.14 10.84 10.72
N TYR A 74 -12.12 10.69 9.84
CA TYR A 74 -12.29 9.47 9.05
C TYR A 74 -11.06 9.14 8.20
N GLN A 75 -10.46 10.16 7.57
CA GLN A 75 -9.27 9.98 6.74
C GLN A 75 -8.08 9.48 7.56
N ALA A 76 -7.85 10.02 8.76
CA ALA A 76 -6.77 9.61 9.63
C ALA A 76 -6.91 8.15 10.04
N GLU A 77 -8.08 7.74 10.53
CA GLU A 77 -8.36 6.34 10.93
C GLU A 77 -8.22 5.37 9.74
N ARG A 78 -8.74 5.75 8.56
CA ARG A 78 -8.59 4.97 7.34
C ARG A 78 -7.13 4.84 6.94
N ASN A 79 -6.35 5.92 7.02
CA ASN A 79 -4.94 5.91 6.63
C ASN A 79 -4.11 5.07 7.58
N GLN A 80 -4.35 5.14 8.90
CA GLN A 80 -3.68 4.28 9.89
C GLN A 80 -3.89 2.79 9.57
N ARG A 81 -5.13 2.37 9.31
CA ARG A 81 -5.44 0.99 8.91
C ARG A 81 -4.71 0.58 7.63
N ARG A 82 -4.70 1.43 6.60
CA ARG A 82 -4.03 1.14 5.33
C ARG A 82 -2.51 1.03 5.50
N ASN A 83 -1.92 1.90 6.32
CA ASN A 83 -0.49 1.88 6.59
C ASN A 83 -0.09 0.63 7.39
N ALA A 84 -0.87 0.27 8.41
CA ALA A 84 -0.65 -0.97 9.17
C ALA A 84 -0.71 -2.20 8.26
N LEU A 85 -1.72 -2.27 7.38
CA LEU A 85 -1.84 -3.37 6.41
C LEU A 85 -0.66 -3.41 5.44
N ALA A 86 -0.25 -2.26 4.90
CA ALA A 86 0.88 -2.18 3.99
C ALA A 86 2.19 -2.62 4.66
N ASN A 87 2.41 -2.24 5.92
CA ASN A 87 3.57 -2.69 6.70
C ASN A 87 3.56 -4.21 6.90
N LEU A 88 2.41 -4.80 7.25
CA LEU A 88 2.26 -6.24 7.43
C LEU A 88 2.47 -7.01 6.12
N LEU A 89 2.02 -6.47 4.99
CA LEU A 89 2.26 -7.04 3.67
C LEU A 89 3.75 -7.02 3.34
N LEU A 90 4.41 -5.87 3.46
CA LEU A 90 5.85 -5.76 3.17
C LEU A 90 6.69 -6.65 4.10
N PHE A 91 6.25 -6.79 5.36
CA PHE A 91 6.82 -7.74 6.30
C PHE A 91 6.72 -9.19 5.81
N SER A 92 5.53 -9.64 5.40
CA SER A 92 5.34 -11.02 4.95
C SER A 92 6.15 -11.31 3.68
N MET A 93 6.19 -10.36 2.74
CA MET A 93 6.99 -10.47 1.52
C MET A 93 8.50 -10.59 1.82
N SER A 94 8.97 -9.80 2.79
CA SER A 94 10.36 -9.80 3.25
C SER A 94 10.76 -11.07 4.00
N GLN A 95 9.82 -11.72 4.69
CA GLN A 95 10.04 -12.88 5.57
C GLN A 95 9.84 -14.25 4.89
N GLN A 96 9.12 -14.34 3.78
CA GLN A 96 8.64 -15.61 3.19
C GLN A 96 9.73 -16.65 2.86
N LYS A 97 11.02 -16.29 2.91
CA LYS A 97 12.15 -17.23 2.85
C LYS A 97 12.16 -18.24 4.02
N LYS A 98 11.53 -17.90 5.15
CA LYS A 98 11.63 -18.63 6.43
C LYS A 98 10.53 -19.68 6.69
N TYR A 99 9.41 -19.64 5.95
CA TYR A 99 8.25 -20.51 6.20
C TYR A 99 7.76 -21.15 4.90
N ARG A 100 8.42 -22.23 4.49
CA ARG A 100 7.93 -23.14 3.45
C ARG A 100 7.94 -24.53 4.07
N TRP A 101 6.76 -25.02 4.44
CA TRP A 101 6.53 -26.41 4.85
C TRP A 101 6.59 -27.32 3.63
#